data_AF-A0A955PZ80-F1
#
_entry.id   AF-A0A955PZ80-F1
#
_cell.length_a   1.000
_cell.length_b   1.000
_cell.length_c   1.000
_cell.angle_alpha   90.00
_cell.angle_beta   90.00
_cell.angle_gamma   90.00
#
_symmetry.space_group_name_H-M   'P 1'
#
loop_
_entity.id
_entity.type
_entity.pdbx_description
1 polymer ?
#
loop_
_entity_poly.entity_id
_entity_poly.type
_entity_poly.pdbx_seq_one_letter_code
_entity_poly.pdbx_strand_id
1 'polypeptide(L)'
;VFPTDAARRLFGCISAGGSLGAMTGPFITAMAVKGVGVSGLLLVSAGFLVIAVGCIMALLKWYHGHHGVDLGNRHLSSIRNTEATPPSLWIGVVCMVRSPYLKGIALYLMCYSILSTFLYSQQTILIPQVMPSSEDRMQLFASVDLGINVFAFTLQFFATGWLLTRFGVGIMLAVMPLVSLIGFGVFGLLTVLPVLIGFGVLRRAGEFSITKPTRETLFTVVSREEKYQAKNVIDTVVHRGADMTGTGIVSVLHSWGMTLSHMAFAALPIAGLWLATGMWLGRRHEAIRRR
;
A
#
# COMPACT_ATOMS: atom_id res chain seq x y z
N VAL A 1 17.10 -19.92 8.33
CA VAL A 1 16.16 -19.19 9.23
C VAL A 1 17.02 -18.30 10.11
N PHE A 2 16.85 -16.97 10.06
CA PHE A 2 17.64 -16.09 10.94
C PHE A 2 17.22 -16.33 12.39
N PRO A 3 18.16 -16.36 13.36
CA PRO A 3 17.79 -16.34 14.77
C PRO A 3 16.99 -15.05 15.05
N THR A 4 15.94 -15.18 15.85
CA THR A 4 14.91 -14.16 16.09
C THR A 4 15.48 -12.79 16.49
N ASP A 5 16.62 -12.78 17.19
CA ASP A 5 17.31 -11.56 17.63
C ASP A 5 18.09 -10.85 16.51
N ALA A 6 18.68 -11.60 15.58
CA ALA A 6 19.35 -11.03 14.41
C ALA A 6 18.34 -10.44 13.42
N ALA A 7 17.19 -11.11 13.25
CA ALA A 7 16.08 -10.60 12.43
C ALA A 7 15.53 -9.29 13.01
N ARG A 8 15.35 -9.17 14.34
CA ARG A 8 14.89 -7.93 14.99
C ARG A 8 15.85 -6.75 14.78
N ARG A 9 17.17 -6.99 14.83
CA ARG A 9 18.18 -5.93 14.64
C ARG A 9 18.33 -5.50 13.17
N LEU A 10 18.36 -6.45 12.22
CA LEU A 10 18.50 -6.10 10.80
C LEU A 10 17.21 -5.53 10.21
N PHE A 11 16.04 -5.96 10.69
CA PHE A 11 14.76 -5.51 10.14
C PHE A 11 14.59 -3.99 10.26
N GLY A 12 15.04 -3.38 11.37
CA GLY A 12 15.04 -1.93 11.55
C GLY A 12 15.86 -1.20 10.50
N CYS A 13 17.12 -1.61 10.28
CA CYS A 13 17.99 -1.02 9.26
C CYS A 13 17.46 -1.22 7.84
N ILE A 14 16.92 -2.40 7.52
CA ILE A 14 16.35 -2.69 6.19
C ILE A 14 15.08 -1.86 5.96
N SER A 15 14.19 -1.77 6.95
CA SER A 15 12.97 -0.97 6.88
C SER A 15 13.28 0.53 6.79
N ALA A 16 14.36 0.99 7.43
CA ALA A 16 14.83 2.37 7.32
C ALA A 16 15.28 2.70 5.89
N GLY A 17 15.97 1.76 5.21
CA GLY A 17 16.35 1.92 3.81
C GLY A 17 15.14 2.12 2.87
N GLY A 18 14.07 1.34 3.06
CA GLY A 18 12.83 1.51 2.31
C GLY A 18 12.15 2.86 2.56
N SER A 19 12.19 3.35 3.80
CA SER A 19 11.63 4.65 4.17
C SER A 19 12.46 5.82 3.61
N LEU A 20 13.79 5.72 3.68
CA LEU A 20 14.70 6.68 3.06
C LEU A 20 14.49 6.77 1.55
N GLY A 21 14.38 5.63 0.86
CA GLY A 21 14.09 5.61 -0.58
C GLY A 21 12.74 6.26 -0.94
N ALA A 22 11.71 6.04 -0.11
CA ALA A 22 10.40 6.67 -0.28
C ALA A 22 10.44 8.20 -0.10
N MET A 23 11.35 8.72 0.73
CA MET A 23 11.55 10.16 0.90
C MET A 23 12.44 10.79 -0.19
N THR A 24 13.55 10.13 -0.51
CA THR A 24 14.55 10.66 -1.43
C THR A 24 14.08 10.56 -2.88
N GLY A 25 13.28 9.54 -3.24
CA GLY A 25 12.75 9.36 -4.59
C GLY A 25 11.95 10.57 -5.11
N PRO A 26 10.89 11.01 -4.40
CA PRO A 26 10.15 12.23 -4.71
C PRO A 26 11.00 13.49 -4.75
N PHE A 27 11.96 13.62 -3.83
CA PHE A 27 12.86 14.78 -3.78
C PHE A 27 13.77 14.85 -5.01
N ILE A 28 14.40 13.72 -5.37
CA ILE A 28 15.20 13.59 -6.60
C ILE A 28 14.32 13.86 -7.81
N THR A 29 13.10 13.33 -7.83
CA THR A 29 12.15 13.53 -8.92
C THR A 29 11.78 15.01 -9.09
N ALA A 30 11.47 15.70 -7.99
CA ALA A 30 11.10 17.12 -8.00
C ALA A 30 12.25 18.03 -8.48
N MET A 31 13.50 17.70 -8.12
CA MET A 31 14.67 18.45 -8.60
C MET A 31 15.03 18.11 -10.06
N ALA A 32 14.94 16.83 -10.44
CA ALA A 32 15.39 16.35 -11.75
C ALA A 32 14.35 16.57 -12.87
N VAL A 33 13.04 16.56 -12.57
CA VAL A 33 11.99 16.64 -13.59
C VAL A 33 12.09 17.88 -14.47
N LYS A 34 12.50 19.03 -13.88
CA LYS A 34 12.65 20.29 -14.61
C LYS A 34 13.84 20.31 -15.57
N GLY A 35 14.90 19.56 -15.25
CA GLY A 35 16.12 19.52 -16.06
C GLY A 35 16.13 18.41 -17.11
N VAL A 36 15.63 17.22 -16.76
CA VAL A 36 15.78 16.00 -17.58
C VAL A 36 14.45 15.55 -18.21
N GLY A 37 13.33 16.17 -17.83
CA GLY A 37 12.00 15.81 -18.31
C GLY A 37 11.51 14.43 -17.84
N VAL A 38 10.28 14.09 -18.19
CA VAL A 38 9.63 12.82 -17.79
C VAL A 38 10.35 11.60 -18.38
N SER A 39 10.81 11.69 -19.63
CA SER A 39 11.55 10.60 -20.28
C SER A 39 12.91 10.37 -19.64
N GLY A 40 13.61 11.44 -19.21
CA GLY A 40 14.89 11.33 -18.52
C GLY A 40 14.76 10.68 -17.13
N LEU A 41 13.65 10.90 -16.44
CA LEU A 41 13.34 10.24 -15.17
C LEU A 41 13.23 8.72 -15.28
N LEU A 42 12.77 8.20 -16.44
CA LEU A 42 12.75 6.76 -16.69
C LEU A 42 14.17 6.18 -16.76
N LEU A 43 15.11 6.91 -17.38
CA LEU A 43 16.52 6.51 -17.43
C LEU A 43 17.19 6.58 -16.05
N VAL A 44 16.88 7.60 -15.24
CA VAL A 44 17.33 7.70 -13.85
C VAL A 44 16.82 6.51 -13.03
N SER A 45 15.55 6.14 -13.21
CA SER A 45 14.95 4.97 -12.56
C SER A 45 15.63 3.66 -12.99
N ALA A 46 15.91 3.51 -14.28
CA ALA A 46 16.66 2.36 -14.81
C ALA A 46 18.08 2.30 -14.22
N GLY A 47 18.76 3.44 -14.08
CA GLY A 47 20.08 3.53 -13.45
C GLY A 47 20.06 3.06 -11.99
N PHE A 48 19.11 3.53 -11.19
CA PHE A 48 18.95 3.06 -9.81
C PHE A 48 18.65 1.56 -9.74
N LEU A 49 17.85 1.03 -10.67
CA LEU A 49 17.58 -0.41 -10.74
C LEU A 49 18.86 -1.21 -11.02
N VAL A 50 19.69 -0.76 -11.97
CA VAL A 50 20.99 -1.41 -12.28
C VAL A 50 21.92 -1.37 -11.06
N ILE A 51 21.99 -0.25 -10.35
CA ILE A 51 22.77 -0.12 -9.11
C ILE A 51 22.25 -1.11 -8.06
N ALA A 52 20.93 -1.19 -7.85
CA ALA A 52 20.33 -2.12 -6.90
C ALA A 52 20.64 -3.58 -7.24
N VAL A 53 20.53 -3.97 -8.51
CA VAL A 53 20.91 -5.31 -8.99
C VAL A 53 22.40 -5.56 -8.76
N GLY A 54 23.27 -4.58 -9.03
CA GLY A 54 24.70 -4.64 -8.73
C GLY A 54 24.99 -4.86 -7.24
N CYS A 55 24.32 -4.13 -6.35
CA CYS A 55 24.44 -4.32 -4.91
C CYS A 55 23.97 -5.71 -4.46
N ILE A 56 22.86 -6.22 -5.02
CA ILE A 56 22.37 -7.58 -4.73
C ILE A 56 23.41 -8.63 -5.16
N MET A 57 23.95 -8.50 -6.38
CA MET A 57 24.99 -9.42 -6.87
C MET A 57 26.26 -9.36 -6.04
N ALA A 58 26.72 -8.15 -5.66
CA ALA A 58 27.88 -7.96 -4.81
C ALA A 58 27.68 -8.57 -3.41
N LEU A 59 26.48 -8.41 -2.82
CA LEU A 59 26.12 -9.01 -1.54
C LEU A 59 26.08 -10.54 -1.61
N LEU A 60 25.48 -11.11 -2.66
CA LEU A 60 25.45 -12.55 -2.89
C LEU A 60 26.87 -13.12 -3.04
N LYS A 61 27.73 -12.45 -3.81
CA LYS A 61 29.12 -12.83 -4.00
C LYS A 61 29.93 -12.74 -2.70
N TRP A 62 29.76 -11.67 -1.92
CA TRP A 62 30.40 -11.48 -0.63
C TRP A 62 30.00 -12.58 0.37
N TYR A 63 28.70 -12.89 0.45
CA TYR A 63 28.18 -13.93 1.34
C TYR A 63 28.70 -15.31 0.95
N HIS A 64 28.74 -15.61 -0.34
CA HIS A 64 29.30 -16.86 -0.85
C HIS A 64 30.77 -17.01 -0.47
N GLY A 65 31.57 -15.96 -0.61
CA GLY A 65 32.99 -15.96 -0.27
C GLY A 65 33.29 -16.09 1.24
N HIS A 66 32.43 -15.57 2.11
CA HIS A 66 32.66 -15.59 3.57
C HIS A 66 32.08 -16.81 4.28
N HIS A 67 31.01 -17.41 3.74
CA HIS A 67 30.32 -18.53 4.37
C HIS A 67 30.40 -19.83 3.57
N GLY A 68 30.98 -19.83 2.37
CA GLY A 68 31.08 -21.02 1.51
C GLY A 68 29.72 -21.57 1.05
N VAL A 69 28.65 -20.78 1.24
CA VAL A 69 27.28 -21.16 0.94
C VAL A 69 26.77 -20.35 -0.24
N ASP A 70 26.43 -21.01 -1.33
CA ASP A 70 25.72 -20.36 -2.43
C ASP A 70 24.24 -20.24 -2.09
N LEU A 71 23.83 -19.07 -1.60
CA LEU A 71 22.42 -18.79 -1.33
C LEU A 71 21.56 -18.81 -2.61
N GLY A 72 22.12 -18.35 -3.73
CA GLY A 72 21.42 -18.36 -5.02
C GLY A 72 21.15 -19.78 -5.47
N ASN A 73 22.18 -20.62 -5.42
CA ASN A 73 22.07 -22.02 -5.82
C ASN A 73 21.31 -22.86 -4.78
N ARG A 74 21.37 -22.56 -3.49
CA ARG A 74 20.53 -23.18 -2.44
C ARG A 74 19.04 -22.87 -2.61
N HIS A 75 18.69 -21.65 -3.01
CA HIS A 75 17.29 -21.30 -3.29
C HIS A 75 16.78 -21.99 -4.55
N LEU A 76 17.58 -22.03 -5.62
CA LEU A 76 17.27 -22.78 -6.84
C LEU A 76 17.16 -24.29 -6.59
N SER A 77 18.07 -24.86 -5.79
CA SER A 77 18.03 -26.28 -5.44
C SER A 77 16.97 -26.61 -4.39
N SER A 78 16.57 -25.69 -3.50
CA SER A 78 15.38 -25.89 -2.66
C SER A 78 14.11 -25.90 -3.50
N ILE A 79 13.96 -25.00 -4.48
CA ILE A 79 12.83 -25.04 -5.43
C ILE A 79 12.81 -26.38 -6.20
N ARG A 80 13.99 -26.93 -6.53
CA ARG A 80 14.12 -28.18 -7.30
C ARG A 80 13.94 -29.46 -6.45
N ASN A 81 14.34 -29.45 -5.19
CA ASN A 81 14.26 -30.61 -4.27
C ASN A 81 12.97 -30.65 -3.44
N THR A 82 12.10 -29.64 -3.55
CA THR A 82 10.76 -29.76 -2.99
C THR A 82 9.88 -30.46 -4.01
N GLU A 83 9.55 -31.73 -3.78
CA GLU A 83 8.35 -32.38 -4.34
C GLU A 83 7.05 -31.67 -3.90
N ALA A 84 7.12 -30.63 -3.08
CA ALA A 84 6.01 -29.69 -2.92
C ALA A 84 5.92 -28.83 -4.17
N THR A 85 4.85 -29.09 -4.93
CA THR A 85 4.35 -28.29 -6.04
C THR A 85 4.70 -26.81 -5.85
N PRO A 86 5.32 -26.12 -6.84
CA PRO A 86 5.52 -24.69 -6.75
C PRO A 86 4.19 -24.06 -6.33
N PRO A 87 4.16 -23.13 -5.35
CA PRO A 87 2.90 -22.64 -4.81
C PRO A 87 2.12 -22.02 -5.96
N SER A 88 1.15 -22.78 -6.47
CA SER A 88 0.36 -22.34 -7.59
C SER A 88 -0.48 -21.18 -7.08
N LEU A 89 -0.64 -20.14 -7.90
CA LEU A 89 -1.56 -19.04 -7.59
C LEU A 89 -2.93 -19.59 -7.19
N TRP A 90 -3.31 -20.74 -7.76
CA TRP A 90 -4.50 -21.49 -7.42
C TRP A 90 -4.54 -21.98 -5.96
N ILE A 91 -3.46 -22.58 -5.43
CA ILE A 91 -3.38 -22.97 -4.02
C ILE A 91 -3.53 -21.74 -3.12
N GLY A 92 -2.89 -20.62 -3.47
CA GLY A 92 -3.04 -19.35 -2.75
C GLY A 92 -4.48 -18.81 -2.75
N VAL A 93 -5.18 -18.90 -3.88
CA VAL A 93 -6.59 -18.53 -4.00
C VAL A 93 -7.47 -19.43 -3.14
N VAL A 94 -7.29 -20.76 -3.22
CA VAL A 94 -8.06 -21.73 -2.41
C VAL A 94 -7.80 -21.51 -0.92
N CYS A 95 -6.56 -21.29 -0.52
CA CYS A 95 -6.17 -20.98 0.86
C CYS A 95 -6.87 -19.70 1.37
N MET A 96 -6.84 -18.64 0.55
CA MET A 96 -7.51 -17.39 0.86
C MET A 96 -9.02 -17.60 1.02
N VAL A 97 -9.68 -18.30 0.10
CA VAL A 97 -11.15 -18.51 0.12
C VAL A 97 -11.60 -19.40 1.29
N ARG A 98 -10.77 -20.37 1.70
CA ARG A 98 -11.08 -21.26 2.83
C ARG A 98 -10.95 -20.56 4.18
N SER A 99 -9.98 -19.67 4.35
CA SER A 99 -9.80 -18.96 5.63
C SER A 99 -10.69 -17.72 5.74
N PRO A 100 -11.64 -17.66 6.70
CA PRO A 100 -12.47 -16.46 6.89
C PRO A 100 -11.62 -15.23 7.23
N TYR A 101 -10.49 -15.42 7.93
CA TYR A 101 -9.59 -14.33 8.29
C TYR A 101 -8.86 -13.76 7.06
N LEU A 102 -8.35 -14.63 6.17
CA LEU A 102 -7.71 -14.18 4.92
C LEU A 102 -8.72 -13.52 3.96
N LYS A 103 -9.97 -14.02 3.88
CA LYS A 103 -11.06 -13.34 3.17
C LYS A 103 -11.31 -11.93 3.72
N GLY A 104 -11.31 -11.77 5.03
CA GLY A 104 -11.45 -10.45 5.66
C GLY A 104 -10.31 -9.51 5.26
N ILE A 105 -9.05 -9.98 5.25
CA ILE A 105 -7.90 -9.19 4.80
C ILE A 105 -8.04 -8.79 3.33
N ALA A 106 -8.43 -9.74 2.48
CA ALA A 106 -8.66 -9.50 1.06
C ALA A 106 -9.77 -8.45 0.84
N LEU A 107 -10.90 -8.57 1.54
CA LEU A 107 -12.00 -7.62 1.47
C LEU A 107 -11.59 -6.23 1.96
N TYR A 108 -10.85 -6.16 3.08
CA TYR A 108 -10.32 -4.90 3.60
C TYR A 108 -9.46 -4.18 2.56
N LEU A 109 -8.57 -4.92 1.88
CA LEU A 109 -7.71 -4.35 0.83
C LEU A 109 -8.47 -4.00 -0.45
N MET A 110 -9.49 -4.78 -0.79
CA MET A 110 -10.35 -4.51 -1.94
C MET A 110 -11.13 -3.21 -1.73
N CYS A 111 -11.75 -3.02 -0.56
CA CYS A 111 -12.42 -1.76 -0.24
C CYS A 111 -11.45 -0.58 -0.24
N TYR A 112 -10.26 -0.75 0.34
CA TYR A 112 -9.21 0.26 0.29
C TYR A 112 -8.86 0.64 -1.16
N SER A 113 -8.52 -0.32 -2.02
CA SER A 113 -8.14 -0.05 -3.41
C SER A 113 -9.28 0.62 -4.19
N ILE A 114 -10.50 0.09 -4.10
CA ILE A 114 -11.68 0.70 -4.77
C ILE A 114 -11.86 2.17 -4.34
N LEU A 115 -11.81 2.45 -3.03
CA LEU A 115 -11.93 3.82 -2.53
C LEU A 115 -10.77 4.72 -2.99
N SER A 116 -9.56 4.17 -3.16
CA SER A 116 -8.43 4.91 -3.71
C SER A 116 -8.67 5.24 -5.18
N THR A 117 -9.22 4.30 -5.94
CA THR A 117 -9.62 4.51 -7.34
C THR A 117 -10.69 5.60 -7.45
N PHE A 118 -11.73 5.55 -6.61
CA PHE A 118 -12.74 6.60 -6.55
C PHE A 118 -12.11 7.98 -6.36
N LEU A 119 -11.28 8.14 -5.34
CA LEU A 119 -10.65 9.42 -5.04
C LEU A 119 -9.74 9.91 -6.17
N TYR A 120 -8.97 9.00 -6.76
CA TYR A 120 -8.12 9.29 -7.92
C TYR A 120 -8.95 9.74 -9.12
N SER A 121 -10.04 9.04 -9.44
CA SER A 121 -10.93 9.43 -10.53
C SER A 121 -11.53 10.82 -10.30
N GLN A 122 -11.94 11.14 -9.08
CA GLN A 122 -12.40 12.50 -8.73
C GLN A 122 -11.32 13.55 -8.99
N GLN A 123 -10.05 13.27 -8.66
CA GLN A 123 -8.92 14.15 -8.95
C GLN A 123 -8.71 14.35 -10.45
N THR A 124 -8.79 13.28 -11.24
CA THR A 124 -8.62 13.37 -12.70
C THR A 124 -9.71 14.19 -13.39
N ILE A 125 -10.89 14.32 -12.78
CA ILE A 125 -12.00 15.11 -13.31
C ILE A 125 -11.96 16.55 -12.79
N LEU A 126 -11.81 16.75 -11.47
CA LEU A 126 -11.91 18.08 -10.86
C LEU A 126 -10.68 18.96 -11.12
N ILE A 127 -9.46 18.40 -11.07
CA ILE A 127 -8.23 19.18 -11.20
C ILE A 127 -8.16 19.89 -12.57
N PRO A 128 -8.43 19.23 -13.72
CA PRO A 128 -8.42 19.90 -15.01
C PRO A 128 -9.48 21.00 -15.17
N GLN A 129 -10.62 20.88 -14.47
CA GLN A 129 -11.69 21.89 -14.49
C GLN A 129 -11.29 23.18 -13.76
N VAL A 130 -10.52 23.06 -12.68
CA VAL A 130 -10.08 24.20 -11.85
C VAL A 130 -8.75 24.78 -12.32
N MET A 131 -7.85 23.93 -12.84
CA MET A 131 -6.52 24.32 -13.31
C MET A 131 -6.36 23.95 -14.79
N PRO A 132 -6.59 24.88 -15.74
CA PRO A 132 -6.47 24.60 -17.17
C PRO A 132 -5.01 24.35 -17.62
N SER A 133 -4.04 25.01 -16.98
CA SER A 133 -2.61 24.90 -17.32
C SER A 133 -2.01 23.57 -16.85
N SER A 134 -1.30 22.88 -17.75
CA SER A 134 -0.56 21.67 -17.42
C SER A 134 0.59 21.90 -16.43
N GLU A 135 1.18 23.10 -16.45
CA GLU A 135 2.27 23.47 -15.53
C GLU A 135 1.75 23.62 -14.09
N ASP A 136 0.61 24.30 -13.91
CA ASP A 136 -0.02 24.48 -12.60
C ASP A 136 -0.44 23.13 -12.00
N ARG A 137 -0.97 22.22 -12.82
CA ARG A 137 -1.29 20.85 -12.40
C ARG A 137 -0.05 20.10 -11.94
N MET A 138 1.05 20.20 -12.69
CA MET A 138 2.32 19.56 -12.35
C MET A 138 2.84 20.08 -11.01
N GLN A 139 2.80 21.40 -10.81
CA GLN A 139 3.22 22.01 -9.55
C GLN A 139 2.33 21.58 -8.38
N LEU A 140 1.00 21.54 -8.57
CA LEU A 140 0.07 21.04 -7.57
C LEU A 140 0.40 19.60 -7.18
N PHE A 141 0.56 18.70 -8.16
CA PHE A 141 0.88 17.30 -7.88
C PHE A 141 2.22 17.14 -7.15
N ALA A 142 3.24 17.94 -7.52
CA ALA A 142 4.52 17.93 -6.83
C ALA A 142 4.38 18.38 -5.35
N SER A 143 3.63 19.46 -5.09
CA SER A 143 3.37 19.93 -3.73
C SER A 143 2.55 18.94 -2.90
N VAL A 144 1.56 18.28 -3.52
CA VAL A 144 0.74 17.25 -2.88
C VAL A 144 1.58 16.03 -2.53
N ASP A 145 2.43 15.56 -3.45
CA ASP A 145 3.31 14.42 -3.21
C ASP A 145 4.33 14.74 -2.10
N LEU A 146 4.92 15.94 -2.11
CA LEU A 146 5.79 16.39 -1.02
C LEU A 146 5.04 16.39 0.32
N GLY A 147 3.83 16.95 0.35
CA GLY A 147 3.01 16.98 1.56
C GLY A 147 2.67 15.59 2.09
N ILE A 148 2.34 14.64 1.19
CA ILE A 148 2.10 13.23 1.54
C ILE A 148 3.35 12.63 2.18
N ASN A 149 4.52 12.76 1.54
CA ASN A 149 5.74 12.10 2.00
C ASN A 149 6.25 12.70 3.31
N VAL A 150 6.23 14.02 3.46
CA VAL A 150 6.61 14.69 4.71
C VAL A 150 5.66 14.26 5.83
N PHE A 151 4.35 14.33 5.61
CA PHE A 151 3.38 13.96 6.65
C PHE A 151 3.45 12.48 7.00
N ALA A 152 3.55 11.60 6.00
CA ALA A 152 3.73 10.16 6.20
C ALA A 152 4.98 9.87 7.03
N PHE A 153 6.12 10.47 6.68
CA PHE A 153 7.37 10.28 7.40
C PHE A 153 7.28 10.77 8.85
N THR A 154 6.75 11.97 9.08
CA THR A 154 6.56 12.50 10.43
C THR A 154 5.69 11.57 11.26
N LEU A 155 4.54 11.14 10.72
CA LEU A 155 3.65 10.24 11.44
C LEU A 155 4.30 8.86 11.68
N GLN A 156 5.04 8.36 10.69
CA GLN A 156 5.72 7.07 10.75
C GLN A 156 6.85 7.04 11.78
N PHE A 157 7.66 8.09 11.83
CA PHE A 157 8.80 8.20 12.74
C PHE A 157 8.35 8.41 14.19
N PHE A 158 7.39 9.30 14.42
CA PHE A 158 7.01 9.70 15.78
C PHE A 158 5.81 8.93 16.34
N ALA A 159 4.81 8.60 15.52
CA ALA A 159 3.51 8.17 16.02
C ALA A 159 3.19 6.70 15.73
N THR A 160 3.57 6.13 14.59
CA THR A 160 3.09 4.79 14.18
C THR A 160 3.36 3.70 15.21
N GLY A 161 4.60 3.58 15.70
CA GLY A 161 4.93 2.57 16.71
C GLY A 161 4.20 2.79 18.03
N TRP A 162 4.13 4.05 18.48
CA TRP A 162 3.41 4.44 19.69
C TRP A 162 1.90 4.21 19.57
N LEU A 163 1.29 4.59 18.45
CA LEU A 163 -0.13 4.37 18.16
C LEU A 163 -0.48 2.89 18.14
N LEU A 164 0.31 2.05 17.47
CA LEU A 164 0.08 0.61 17.40
C LEU A 164 0.15 -0.06 18.77
N THR A 165 1.11 0.34 19.62
CA THR A 165 1.26 -0.20 20.97
C THR A 165 0.21 0.32 21.94
N ARG A 166 -0.24 1.57 21.79
CA ARG A 166 -1.21 2.23 22.68
C ARG A 166 -2.67 1.90 22.39
N PHE A 167 -3.04 1.80 21.11
CA PHE A 167 -4.43 1.62 20.65
C PHE A 167 -4.71 0.23 20.08
N GLY A 168 -3.66 -0.56 19.77
CA GLY A 168 -3.81 -1.92 19.24
C GLY A 168 -4.26 -1.98 17.79
N VAL A 169 -4.23 -3.19 17.22
CA VAL A 169 -4.48 -3.44 15.79
C VAL A 169 -5.93 -3.11 15.41
N GLY A 170 -6.91 -3.43 16.27
CA GLY A 170 -8.31 -3.24 15.94
C GLY A 170 -8.72 -1.77 15.77
N ILE A 171 -8.28 -0.89 16.67
CA ILE A 171 -8.55 0.55 16.55
C ILE A 171 -7.83 1.10 15.31
N MET A 172 -6.57 0.71 15.10
CA MET A 172 -5.77 1.19 13.97
C MET A 172 -6.36 0.82 12.60
N LEU A 173 -7.01 -0.35 12.49
CA LEU A 173 -7.74 -0.75 11.28
C LEU A 173 -9.02 0.06 11.04
N ALA A 174 -9.57 0.72 12.04
CA ALA A 174 -10.79 1.51 11.93
C ALA A 174 -10.52 2.98 11.54
N VAL A 175 -9.30 3.49 11.81
CA VAL A 175 -8.96 4.91 11.58
C VAL A 175 -9.12 5.32 10.13
N MET A 176 -8.48 4.62 9.18
CA MET A 176 -8.51 5.00 7.78
C MET A 176 -9.86 4.81 7.08
N PRO A 177 -10.63 3.76 7.39
CA PRO A 177 -12.03 3.70 6.98
C PRO A 177 -12.86 4.88 7.48
N LEU A 178 -12.71 5.27 8.75
CA LEU A 178 -13.44 6.41 9.32
C LEU A 178 -13.04 7.74 8.65
N VAL A 179 -11.74 7.96 8.45
CA VAL A 179 -11.21 9.11 7.69
C VAL A 179 -11.80 9.14 6.28
N SER A 180 -11.97 7.98 5.64
CA SER A 180 -12.55 7.92 4.30
C SER A 180 -14.05 8.16 4.31
N LEU A 181 -14.77 7.66 5.31
CA LEU A 181 -16.20 7.93 5.46
C LEU A 181 -16.48 9.43 5.65
N ILE A 182 -15.69 10.08 6.50
CA ILE A 182 -15.77 11.53 6.71
C ILE A 182 -15.32 12.28 5.46
N GLY A 183 -14.17 11.91 4.88
CA GLY A 183 -13.59 12.60 3.73
C GLY A 183 -14.47 12.57 2.49
N PHE A 184 -15.03 11.40 2.15
CA PHE A 184 -16.01 11.30 1.06
C PHE A 184 -17.33 12.01 1.38
N GLY A 185 -17.79 11.99 2.63
CA GLY A 185 -19.00 12.71 3.05
C GLY A 185 -18.83 14.23 2.91
N VAL A 186 -17.73 14.77 3.43
CA VAL A 186 -17.40 16.19 3.33
C VAL A 186 -17.18 16.59 1.87
N PHE A 187 -16.48 15.80 1.07
CA PHE A 187 -16.28 16.10 -0.36
C PHE A 187 -17.57 15.99 -1.19
N GLY A 188 -18.46 15.07 -0.82
CA GLY A 188 -19.80 14.96 -1.41
C GLY A 188 -20.66 16.20 -1.14
N LEU A 189 -20.56 16.77 0.06
CA LEU A 189 -21.25 18.01 0.42
C LEU A 189 -20.56 19.26 -0.18
N LEU A 190 -19.23 19.26 -0.19
CA LEU A 190 -18.38 20.38 -0.60
C LEU A 190 -17.39 19.91 -1.67
N THR A 191 -17.86 19.84 -2.92
CA THR A 191 -17.08 19.38 -4.07
C THR A 191 -16.12 20.47 -4.56
N VAL A 192 -15.13 20.81 -3.73
CA VAL A 192 -14.11 21.84 -4.03
C VAL A 192 -12.70 21.27 -3.95
N LEU A 193 -11.79 21.86 -4.72
CA LEU A 193 -10.41 21.37 -4.85
C LEU A 193 -9.66 21.25 -3.51
N PRO A 194 -9.71 22.21 -2.57
CA PRO A 194 -8.99 22.09 -1.30
C PRO A 194 -9.44 20.89 -0.45
N VAL A 195 -10.74 20.58 -0.44
CA VAL A 195 -11.28 19.40 0.27
C VAL A 195 -10.76 18.12 -0.36
N LEU A 196 -10.78 18.03 -1.69
CA LEU A 196 -10.30 16.87 -2.43
C LEU A 196 -8.80 16.62 -2.18
N ILE A 197 -7.99 17.67 -2.24
CA ILE A 197 -6.54 17.58 -2.02
C ILE A 197 -6.23 17.25 -0.56
N GLY A 198 -6.83 17.95 0.39
CA GLY A 198 -6.63 17.70 1.82
C GLY A 198 -7.01 16.27 2.20
N PHE A 199 -8.15 15.78 1.71
CA PHE A 199 -8.57 14.39 1.90
C PHE A 199 -7.57 13.41 1.26
N GLY A 200 -7.13 13.67 0.02
CA GLY A 200 -6.14 12.85 -0.67
C GLY A 200 -4.81 12.74 0.07
N VAL A 201 -4.29 13.87 0.58
CA VAL A 201 -3.06 13.91 1.39
C VAL A 201 -3.23 13.10 2.66
N LEU A 202 -4.31 13.35 3.42
CA LEU A 202 -4.56 12.65 4.69
C LEU A 202 -4.69 11.13 4.50
N ARG A 203 -5.48 10.71 3.50
CA ARG A 203 -5.69 9.30 3.19
C ARG A 203 -4.38 8.61 2.79
N ARG A 204 -3.57 9.27 1.95
CA ARG A 204 -2.33 8.67 1.44
C ARG A 204 -1.22 8.68 2.47
N ALA A 205 -1.07 9.74 3.25
CA ALA A 205 -0.15 9.75 4.39
C ALA A 205 -0.54 8.70 5.44
N GLY A 206 -1.83 8.59 5.74
CA GLY A 206 -2.40 7.58 6.64
C GLY A 206 -2.21 6.14 6.14
N GLU A 207 -2.22 5.92 4.83
CA GLU A 207 -1.89 4.61 4.26
C GLU A 207 -0.46 4.17 4.63
N PHE A 208 0.53 5.03 4.40
CA PHE A 208 1.93 4.70 4.65
C PHE A 208 2.24 4.55 6.13
N SER A 209 1.64 5.41 6.96
CA SER A 209 1.95 5.47 8.39
C SER A 209 1.07 4.57 9.27
N ILE A 210 -0.18 4.29 8.89
CA ILE A 210 -1.13 3.54 9.73
C ILE A 210 -1.55 2.25 9.04
N THR A 211 -2.15 2.31 7.85
CA THR A 211 -2.77 1.12 7.23
C THR A 211 -1.73 0.04 6.93
N LYS A 212 -0.64 0.39 6.23
CA LYS A 212 0.40 -0.57 5.85
C LYS A 212 0.99 -1.32 7.04
N PRO A 213 1.51 -0.66 8.09
CA PRO A 213 2.09 -1.37 9.23
C PRO A 213 1.04 -2.16 10.04
N THR A 214 -0.18 -1.64 10.17
CA THR A 214 -1.29 -2.37 10.83
C THR A 214 -1.65 -3.64 10.06
N ARG A 215 -1.70 -3.55 8.72
CA ARG A 215 -1.96 -4.68 7.83
C ARG A 215 -0.87 -5.74 7.89
N GLU A 216 0.41 -5.35 7.91
CA GLU A 216 1.49 -6.33 8.06
C GLU A 216 1.39 -7.08 9.39
N THR A 217 0.87 -6.44 10.43
CA THR A 217 0.61 -7.08 11.73
C THR A 217 -0.47 -8.15 11.63
N LEU A 218 -1.48 -8.01 10.76
CA LEU A 218 -2.52 -9.02 10.57
C LEU A 218 -1.95 -10.36 10.04
N PHE A 219 -0.85 -10.32 9.31
CA PHE A 219 -0.17 -11.52 8.80
C PHE A 219 0.80 -12.16 9.82
N THR A 220 0.92 -11.64 11.03
CA THR A 220 1.81 -12.22 12.07
C THR A 220 1.19 -13.42 12.79
N VAL A 221 -0.15 -13.50 12.80
CA VAL A 221 -0.93 -14.58 13.43
C VAL A 221 -1.36 -15.68 12.45
N VAL A 222 -0.90 -15.59 11.20
CA VAL A 222 -1.18 -16.57 10.13
C VAL A 222 0.02 -17.50 10.01
N SER A 223 -0.23 -18.78 9.73
CA SER A 223 0.87 -19.74 9.51
C SER A 223 1.77 -19.29 8.36
N ARG A 224 3.04 -19.69 8.40
CA ARG A 224 4.03 -19.24 7.41
C ARG A 224 3.64 -19.67 5.99
N GLU A 225 3.13 -20.88 5.83
CA GLU A 225 2.69 -21.45 4.55
C GLU A 225 1.51 -20.67 3.96
N GLU A 226 0.45 -20.47 4.75
CA GLU A 226 -0.72 -19.69 4.33
C GLU A 226 -0.33 -18.23 4.01
N LYS A 227 0.57 -17.63 4.79
CA LYS A 227 1.08 -16.29 4.54
C LYS A 227 1.79 -16.20 3.19
N TYR A 228 2.72 -17.11 2.89
CA TYR A 228 3.46 -17.06 1.63
C TYR A 228 2.55 -17.25 0.41
N GLN A 229 1.57 -18.15 0.50
CA GLN A 229 0.68 -18.46 -0.61
C GLN A 229 -0.40 -17.40 -0.80
N ALA A 230 -1.06 -16.96 0.27
CA ALA A 230 -2.17 -16.03 0.18
C ALA A 230 -1.74 -14.57 0.04
N LYS A 231 -0.61 -14.16 0.65
CA LYS A 231 -0.17 -12.74 0.59
C LYS A 231 0.10 -12.30 -0.84
N ASN A 232 0.75 -13.14 -1.65
CA ASN A 232 1.03 -12.79 -3.06
C ASN A 232 -0.27 -12.63 -3.88
N VAL A 233 -1.25 -13.52 -3.67
CA VAL A 233 -2.56 -13.44 -4.31
C VAL A 233 -3.31 -12.17 -3.87
N ILE A 234 -3.27 -11.85 -2.58
CA ILE A 234 -3.92 -10.67 -2.02
C ILE A 234 -3.26 -9.37 -2.53
N ASP A 235 -1.92 -9.27 -2.47
CA ASP A 235 -1.20 -8.05 -2.87
C ASP A 235 -1.24 -7.85 -4.39
N THR A 236 -1.38 -8.91 -5.19
CA THR A 236 -1.40 -8.82 -6.66
C THR A 236 -2.81 -8.93 -7.23
N VAL A 237 -3.43 -10.11 -7.12
CA VAL A 237 -4.72 -10.40 -7.79
C VAL A 237 -5.85 -9.60 -7.19
N VAL A 238 -5.97 -9.58 -5.85
CA VAL A 238 -7.06 -8.84 -5.19
C VAL A 238 -6.88 -7.35 -5.37
N HIS A 239 -5.67 -6.82 -5.19
CA HIS A 239 -5.41 -5.39 -5.38
C HIS A 239 -5.68 -4.93 -6.81
N ARG A 240 -5.18 -5.66 -7.82
CA ARG A 240 -5.42 -5.31 -9.23
C ARG A 240 -6.87 -5.51 -9.64
N GLY A 241 -7.51 -6.58 -9.18
CA GLY A 241 -8.94 -6.82 -9.40
C GLY A 241 -9.81 -5.72 -8.78
N ALA A 242 -9.42 -5.22 -7.61
CA ALA A 242 -10.08 -4.11 -6.95
C ALA A 242 -9.93 -2.80 -7.73
N ASP A 243 -8.74 -2.49 -8.27
CA ASP A 243 -8.54 -1.30 -9.12
C ASP A 243 -9.39 -1.35 -10.39
N MET A 244 -9.46 -2.52 -11.06
CA MET A 244 -10.32 -2.72 -12.23
C MET A 244 -11.79 -2.56 -11.87
N THR A 245 -12.21 -3.14 -10.74
CA THR A 245 -13.59 -3.04 -10.24
C THR A 245 -13.94 -1.60 -9.91
N GLY A 246 -13.07 -0.88 -9.20
CA GLY A 246 -13.26 0.52 -8.84
C GLY A 246 -13.38 1.41 -10.08
N THR A 247 -12.50 1.20 -11.06
CA THR A 247 -12.54 1.95 -12.34
C THR A 247 -13.83 1.64 -13.11
N GLY A 248 -14.25 0.37 -13.15
CA GLY A 248 -15.50 -0.05 -13.77
C GLY A 248 -16.72 0.60 -13.12
N ILE A 249 -16.79 0.58 -11.77
CA ILE A 249 -17.87 1.23 -11.03
C ILE A 249 -17.91 2.73 -11.36
N VAL A 250 -16.79 3.44 -11.24
CA VAL A 250 -16.72 4.87 -11.56
C VAL A 250 -17.15 5.15 -13.00
N SER A 251 -16.71 4.32 -13.96
CA SER A 251 -17.06 4.50 -15.37
C SER A 251 -18.56 4.35 -15.63
N VAL A 252 -19.21 3.39 -14.96
CA VAL A 252 -20.68 3.20 -15.01
C VAL A 252 -21.42 4.37 -14.37
N LEU A 253 -20.97 4.83 -13.19
CA LEU A 253 -21.58 6.00 -12.55
C LEU A 253 -21.44 7.25 -13.43
N HIS A 254 -20.27 7.43 -14.06
CA HIS A 254 -20.03 8.53 -14.98
C HIS A 254 -20.90 8.44 -16.23
N SER A 255 -21.08 7.24 -16.81
CA SER A 255 -21.94 7.06 -17.99
C SER A 255 -23.42 7.31 -17.70
N TRP A 256 -23.86 7.14 -16.46
CA TRP A 256 -25.19 7.55 -15.98
C TRP A 256 -25.31 9.05 -15.70
N GLY A 257 -24.27 9.85 -15.98
CA GLY A 257 -24.30 11.30 -15.77
C GLY A 257 -24.20 11.72 -14.30
N MET A 258 -23.70 10.84 -13.42
CA MET A 258 -23.54 11.19 -12.01
C MET A 258 -22.46 12.25 -11.83
N THR A 259 -22.73 13.26 -11.01
CA THR A 259 -21.77 14.30 -10.66
C THR A 259 -20.69 13.77 -9.71
N LEU A 260 -19.61 14.55 -9.53
CA LEU A 260 -18.56 14.27 -8.55
C LEU A 260 -19.13 14.06 -7.13
N SER A 261 -20.10 14.88 -6.74
CA SER A 261 -20.80 14.76 -5.45
C SER A 261 -21.51 13.41 -5.31
N HIS A 262 -22.28 13.00 -6.32
CA HIS A 262 -22.98 11.71 -6.29
C HIS A 262 -22.01 10.52 -6.21
N MET A 263 -20.88 10.58 -6.94
CA MET A 263 -19.84 9.55 -6.87
C MET A 263 -19.14 9.50 -5.50
N ALA A 264 -18.95 10.66 -4.85
CA ALA A 264 -18.42 10.72 -3.49
C ALA A 264 -19.36 10.06 -2.49
N PHE A 265 -20.68 10.30 -2.58
CA PHE A 265 -21.66 9.62 -1.75
C PHE A 265 -21.76 8.11 -2.04
N ALA A 266 -21.61 7.70 -3.30
CA ALA A 266 -21.56 6.29 -3.68
C ALA A 266 -20.35 5.53 -3.09
N ALA A 267 -19.30 6.24 -2.65
CA ALA A 267 -18.16 5.66 -1.94
C ALA A 267 -18.47 5.35 -0.45
N LEU A 268 -19.47 5.99 0.16
CA LEU A 268 -19.78 5.83 1.59
C LEU A 268 -20.15 4.40 2.00
N PRO A 269 -21.00 3.66 1.25
CA PRO A 269 -21.28 2.26 1.57
C PRO A 269 -20.01 1.39 1.56
N ILE A 270 -19.09 1.65 0.63
CA ILE A 270 -17.82 0.93 0.52
C ILE A 270 -16.91 1.27 1.71
N ALA A 271 -16.87 2.54 2.13
CA ALA A 271 -16.15 2.96 3.34
C ALA A 271 -16.76 2.36 4.62
N GLY A 272 -18.09 2.26 4.70
CA GLY A 272 -18.79 1.58 5.79
C GLY A 272 -18.46 0.09 5.86
N LEU A 273 -18.46 -0.60 4.71
CA LEU A 273 -18.03 -2.00 4.61
C LEU A 273 -16.56 -2.17 5.01
N TRP A 274 -15.71 -1.23 4.59
CA TRP A 274 -14.30 -1.23 4.97
C TRP A 274 -14.11 -1.12 6.48
N LEU A 275 -14.86 -0.20 7.13
CA LEU A 275 -14.86 0.00 8.57
C LEU A 275 -15.34 -1.25 9.31
N ALA A 276 -16.47 -1.82 8.87
CA ALA A 276 -17.02 -3.06 9.44
C ALA A 276 -16.01 -4.22 9.36
N THR A 277 -15.35 -4.36 8.20
CA THR A 277 -14.33 -5.39 7.97
C THR A 277 -13.09 -5.16 8.85
N GLY A 278 -12.64 -3.92 8.99
CA GLY A 278 -11.51 -3.54 9.86
C GLY A 278 -11.78 -3.86 11.33
N MET A 279 -12.97 -3.52 11.84
CA MET A 279 -13.39 -3.84 13.20
C MET A 279 -13.48 -5.36 13.43
N TRP A 280 -14.04 -6.09 12.46
CA TRP A 280 -14.12 -7.54 12.54
C TRP A 280 -12.73 -8.20 12.55
N LEU A 281 -11.82 -7.76 11.68
CA LEU A 281 -10.43 -8.23 11.63
C LEU A 281 -9.69 -7.94 12.94
N GLY A 282 -9.88 -6.74 13.50
CA GLY A 282 -9.31 -6.36 14.79
C GLY A 282 -9.69 -7.33 15.91
N ARG A 283 -11.00 -7.57 16.09
CA ARG A 283 -11.52 -8.52 17.09
C ARG A 283 -10.99 -9.94 16.85
N ARG A 284 -10.94 -10.38 15.58
CA ARG A 284 -10.47 -11.73 15.24
C ARG A 284 -8.97 -11.90 15.48
N HIS A 285 -8.17 -10.89 15.15
CA HIS A 285 -6.73 -10.87 15.39
C HIS A 285 -6.42 -10.99 16.88
N GLU A 286 -7.10 -10.23 17.73
CA GLU A 286 -6.95 -10.32 19.19
C GLU A 286 -7.37 -11.69 19.73
N ALA A 287 -8.46 -12.27 19.23
CA ALA A 287 -8.92 -13.59 19.63
C ALA A 287 -7.93 -14.72 19.24
N ILE A 288 -7.28 -14.61 18.08
CA ILE A 288 -6.27 -15.58 17.64
C ILE A 288 -4.98 -15.39 18.45
N ARG A 289 -4.55 -14.15 18.70
CA ARG A 289 -3.32 -13.85 19.46
C ARG A 289 -3.37 -14.33 20.92
N ARG A 290 -4.56 -14.44 21.51
CA ARG A 290 -4.76 -14.92 22.90
C ARG A 290 -4.77 -16.45 23.02
N ARG A 291 -4.85 -17.19 21.91
CA ARG A 291 -4.76 -18.65 21.89
C ARG A 291 -3.31 -19.08 21.73
#